data_AF-A0AAV1Q3N9-F1
#
_entry.id   AF-A0AAV1Q3N9-F1
#
_cell.length_a   1.000
_cell.length_b   1.000
_cell.length_c   1.000
_cell.angle_alpha   90.00
_cell.angle_beta   90.00
_cell.angle_gamma   90.00
#
_symmetry.space_group_name_H-M   'P 1'
#
loop_
_entity.id
_entity.type
_entity.pdbx_description
1 polymer ?
#
loop_
_entity_poly.entity_id
_entity_poly.type
_entity_poly.pdbx_seq_one_letter_code
_entity_poly.pdbx_strand_id
1 'polypeptide(L)'
;MHRSYQPLKPVTNRYLQQRWDHDNFENHRRKVSSALPVVETRGMRTPAHVQLKLKKLQLQDERLSIIDRDNRLLASKLADIVCSKGLVDHRNHYHPRSLNADKRREELLLVSRQNQAIYQRITSRQSEYRRQLWLDDWERTQCRRGDISRYPQGIGDKQRSHRKVKFATPDSSERSESCSHTDTDRET
;
A
#
# COMPACT_ATOMS: atom_id res chain seq x y z
N MET A 1 69.65 -65.01 10.12
CA MET A 1 70.86 -64.74 10.93
C MET A 1 70.49 -63.72 12.01
N HIS A 2 70.53 -64.08 13.30
CA HIS A 2 70.31 -63.11 14.38
C HIS A 2 71.60 -62.34 14.63
N ARG A 3 71.61 -61.03 14.36
CA ARG A 3 72.72 -60.13 14.71
C ARG A 3 72.55 -59.70 16.17
N SER A 4 73.55 -59.97 17.00
CA SER A 4 73.60 -59.48 18.38
C SER A 4 74.01 -58.01 18.41
N TYR A 5 73.54 -57.29 19.43
CA TYR A 5 73.88 -55.89 19.63
C TYR A 5 75.39 -55.72 19.92
N GLN A 6 76.05 -54.89 19.11
CA GLN A 6 77.47 -54.58 19.23
C GLN A 6 77.64 -53.09 19.57
N PRO A 7 78.06 -52.76 20.81
CA PRO A 7 78.28 -51.38 21.20
C PRO A 7 79.55 -50.83 20.54
N LEU A 8 79.51 -49.57 20.13
CA LEU A 8 80.64 -48.89 19.47
C LEU A 8 81.79 -48.57 20.43
N LYS A 9 81.51 -48.50 21.73
CA LYS A 9 82.46 -48.22 22.81
C LYS A 9 82.54 -49.41 23.76
N PRO A 10 83.68 -49.64 24.44
CA PRO A 10 83.75 -50.66 25.48
C PRO A 10 82.77 -50.31 26.61
N VAL A 11 81.93 -51.28 26.99
CA VAL A 11 80.88 -51.09 28.01
C VAL A 11 80.89 -52.26 28.98
N THR A 12 80.60 -51.97 30.25
CA THR A 12 80.58 -52.94 31.34
C THR A 12 79.37 -53.88 31.25
N ASN A 13 78.21 -53.37 30.80
CA ASN A 13 76.98 -54.15 30.63
C ASN A 13 76.34 -53.86 29.26
N ARG A 14 76.32 -54.88 28.39
CA ARG A 14 75.79 -54.77 27.01
C ARG A 14 74.28 -54.61 26.94
N TYR A 15 73.54 -55.22 27.87
CA TYR A 15 72.07 -55.17 27.87
C TYR A 15 71.57 -53.77 28.21
N LEU A 16 72.17 -53.14 29.24
CA LEU A 16 71.84 -51.77 29.62
C LEU A 16 72.20 -50.79 28.50
N GLN A 17 73.37 -50.96 27.87
CA GLN A 17 73.76 -50.14 26.74
C GLN A 17 72.79 -50.25 25.57
N GLN A 18 72.32 -51.47 25.24
CA GLN A 18 71.34 -51.67 24.17
C GLN A 18 70.03 -50.93 24.44
N ARG A 19 69.53 -50.97 25.69
CA ARG A 19 68.30 -50.23 26.06
C ARG A 19 68.49 -48.73 25.94
N TRP A 20 69.62 -48.20 26.42
CA TRP A 20 69.89 -46.76 26.34
C TRP A 20 70.07 -46.26 24.92
N ASP A 21 70.76 -47.02 24.07
CA ASP A 21 70.92 -46.68 22.66
C ASP A 21 69.57 -46.69 21.93
N HIS A 22 68.72 -47.67 22.25
CA HIS A 22 67.37 -47.75 21.72
C HIS A 22 66.52 -46.55 22.16
N ASP A 23 66.51 -46.22 23.46
CA ASP A 23 65.75 -45.07 23.99
C ASP A 23 66.26 -43.74 23.43
N ASN A 24 67.58 -43.58 23.28
CA ASN A 24 68.17 -42.39 22.67
C ASN A 24 67.83 -42.28 21.18
N PHE A 25 67.85 -43.40 20.45
CA PHE A 25 67.42 -43.45 19.06
C PHE A 25 65.96 -43.06 18.91
N GLU A 26 65.07 -43.63 19.73
CA GLU A 26 63.64 -43.31 19.75
C GLU A 26 63.39 -41.84 20.13
N ASN A 27 64.10 -41.33 21.14
CA ASN A 27 64.01 -39.92 21.53
C ASN A 27 64.49 -38.98 20.41
N HIS A 28 65.59 -39.32 19.72
CA HIS A 28 66.08 -38.56 18.58
C HIS A 28 65.09 -38.59 17.41
N ARG A 29 64.56 -39.77 17.06
CA ARG A 29 63.53 -39.94 16.02
C ARG A 29 62.28 -39.12 16.35
N ARG A 30 61.82 -39.12 17.60
CA ARG A 30 60.71 -38.27 18.06
C ARG A 30 61.01 -36.79 17.85
N LYS A 31 62.18 -36.30 18.26
CA LYS A 31 62.58 -34.89 18.06
C LYS A 31 62.67 -34.50 16.58
N VAL A 32 63.20 -35.38 15.73
CA VAL A 32 63.27 -35.16 14.28
C VAL A 32 61.86 -35.14 13.68
N SER A 33 60.98 -36.06 14.09
CA SER A 33 59.60 -36.12 13.58
C SER A 33 58.73 -34.95 14.04
N SER A 34 58.97 -34.41 15.25
CA SER A 34 58.21 -33.29 15.80
C SER A 34 58.79 -31.92 15.43
N ALA A 35 59.92 -31.88 14.71
CA ALA A 35 60.54 -30.63 14.32
C ALA A 35 59.66 -29.89 13.32
N LEU A 36 59.26 -28.66 13.67
CA LEU A 36 58.51 -27.78 12.78
C LEU A 36 59.46 -27.15 11.75
N PRO A 37 58.99 -26.90 10.51
CA PRO A 37 59.78 -26.16 9.53
C PRO A 37 59.99 -24.72 10.01
N VAL A 38 61.22 -24.21 9.83
CA VAL A 38 61.59 -22.83 10.19
C VAL A 38 60.89 -21.79 9.32
N VAL A 39 60.54 -22.17 8.08
CA VAL A 39 59.87 -21.29 7.12
C VAL A 39 58.51 -21.90 6.77
N GLU A 40 57.45 -21.15 7.02
CA GLU A 40 56.14 -21.48 6.48
C GLU A 40 56.12 -21.22 4.97
N THR A 41 56.02 -22.29 4.19
CA THR A 41 55.89 -22.24 2.72
C THR A 41 54.42 -22.30 2.26
N ARG A 42 53.47 -22.20 3.19
CA ARG A 42 52.04 -22.25 2.88
C ARG A 42 51.66 -20.96 2.14
N GLY A 43 51.06 -21.11 0.97
CA GLY A 43 50.53 -19.98 0.21
C GLY A 43 49.48 -19.21 1.02
N MET A 44 49.38 -17.90 0.78
CA MET A 44 48.34 -17.06 1.39
C MET A 44 46.95 -17.64 1.12
N ARG A 45 46.08 -17.63 2.14
CA ARG A 45 44.69 -18.02 1.98
C ARG A 45 44.01 -17.10 0.96
N THR A 46 43.40 -17.69 -0.05
CA THR A 46 42.70 -16.94 -1.10
C THR A 46 41.61 -16.08 -0.45
N PRO A 47 41.54 -14.76 -0.73
CA PRO A 47 40.50 -13.89 -0.20
C PRO A 47 39.10 -14.36 -0.62
N ALA A 48 38.12 -14.26 0.29
CA ALA A 48 36.77 -14.77 0.08
C ALA A 48 36.08 -14.17 -1.17
N HIS A 49 36.34 -12.90 -1.48
CA HIS A 49 35.74 -12.23 -2.66
C HIS A 49 36.27 -12.74 -4.00
N VAL A 50 37.43 -13.41 -4.01
CA VAL A 50 37.98 -14.09 -5.21
C VAL A 50 37.27 -15.43 -5.41
N GLN A 51 36.99 -16.13 -4.31
CA GLN A 51 36.26 -17.39 -4.33
C GLN A 51 34.76 -17.17 -4.63
N LEU A 52 34.18 -16.08 -4.13
CA LEU A 52 32.77 -15.76 -4.23
C LEU A 52 32.53 -14.35 -4.77
N LYS A 53 31.89 -14.26 -5.95
CA LYS A 53 31.49 -12.98 -6.55
C LYS A 53 30.19 -12.47 -5.91
N LEU A 54 30.29 -11.91 -4.71
CA LEU A 54 29.13 -11.48 -3.91
C LEU A 54 28.15 -10.58 -4.68
N LYS A 55 28.64 -9.58 -5.43
CA LYS A 55 27.79 -8.70 -6.24
C LYS A 55 27.02 -9.44 -7.33
N LYS A 56 27.61 -10.49 -7.92
CA LYS A 56 26.93 -11.32 -8.92
C LYS A 56 25.76 -12.08 -8.28
N LEU A 57 25.98 -12.65 -7.10
CA LEU A 57 24.94 -13.37 -6.35
C LEU A 57 23.79 -12.43 -5.97
N GLN A 58 24.10 -11.24 -5.46
CA GLN A 58 23.09 -10.23 -5.13
C GLN A 58 22.23 -9.86 -6.33
N LEU A 59 22.85 -9.53 -7.48
CA LEU A 59 22.10 -9.18 -8.69
C LEU A 59 21.24 -10.34 -9.22
N GLN A 60 21.69 -11.58 -9.04
CA GLN A 60 20.89 -12.76 -9.39
C GLN A 60 19.67 -12.89 -8.47
N ASP A 61 19.85 -12.68 -7.17
CA ASP A 61 18.77 -12.74 -6.18
C ASP A 61 17.72 -11.64 -6.41
N GLU A 62 18.15 -10.40 -6.62
CA GLU A 62 17.27 -9.28 -6.98
C GLU A 62 16.47 -9.55 -8.25
N ARG A 63 17.13 -10.11 -9.29
CA ARG A 63 16.46 -10.50 -10.53
C ARG A 63 15.42 -11.60 -10.30
N LEU A 64 15.74 -12.62 -9.51
CA LEU A 64 14.81 -13.70 -9.18
C LEU A 64 13.63 -13.17 -8.36
N SER A 65 13.85 -12.27 -7.41
CA SER A 65 12.78 -11.64 -6.64
C SER A 65 11.80 -10.86 -7.51
N ILE A 66 12.28 -10.16 -8.54
CA ILE A 66 11.43 -9.45 -9.50
C ILE A 66 10.60 -10.47 -10.29
N ILE A 67 11.25 -11.51 -10.83
CA ILE A 67 10.59 -12.58 -11.59
C ILE A 67 9.51 -13.26 -10.75
N ASP A 68 9.79 -13.58 -9.50
CA ASP A 68 8.82 -14.24 -8.61
C ASP A 68 7.63 -13.34 -8.28
N ARG A 69 7.87 -12.04 -8.05
CA ARG A 69 6.80 -11.06 -7.85
C ARG A 69 5.89 -10.99 -9.08
N ASP A 70 6.48 -10.88 -10.27
CA ASP A 70 5.74 -10.78 -11.52
C ASP A 70 4.99 -12.07 -11.83
N ASN A 71 5.59 -13.23 -11.56
CA ASN A 71 4.95 -14.54 -11.71
C ASN A 71 3.74 -14.68 -10.78
N ARG A 72 3.84 -14.22 -9.52
CA ARG A 72 2.70 -14.22 -8.58
C ARG A 72 1.58 -13.32 -9.09
N LEU A 73 1.92 -12.12 -9.56
CA LEU A 73 0.93 -11.18 -10.11
C LEU A 73 0.25 -11.75 -11.37
N LEU A 74 1.02 -12.38 -12.25
CA LEU A 74 0.51 -13.04 -13.44
C LEU A 74 -0.41 -14.20 -13.07
N ALA A 75 0.00 -15.05 -12.13
CA ALA A 75 -0.79 -16.18 -11.65
C ALA A 75 -2.12 -15.71 -11.03
N SER A 76 -2.10 -14.63 -10.25
CA SER A 76 -3.33 -14.01 -9.71
C SER A 76 -4.25 -13.56 -10.83
N LYS A 77 -3.75 -12.83 -11.83
CA LYS A 77 -4.55 -12.38 -12.98
C LYS A 77 -5.11 -13.55 -13.80
N LEU A 78 -4.32 -14.61 -13.97
CA LEU A 78 -4.79 -15.82 -14.65
C LEU A 78 -5.88 -16.52 -13.84
N ALA A 79 -5.73 -16.61 -12.52
CA ALA A 79 -6.77 -17.13 -11.64
C ALA A 79 -8.06 -16.29 -11.74
N ASP A 80 -7.96 -14.96 -11.73
CA ASP A 80 -9.10 -14.07 -11.91
C ASP A 80 -9.81 -14.34 -13.26
N ILE A 81 -9.05 -14.49 -14.35
CA ILE A 81 -9.60 -14.81 -15.68
C ILE A 81 -10.29 -16.17 -15.66
N VAL A 82 -9.65 -17.20 -15.10
CA VAL A 82 -10.17 -18.57 -15.02
C VAL A 82 -11.45 -18.63 -14.17
N CYS A 83 -11.49 -17.90 -13.05
CA CYS A 83 -12.66 -17.80 -12.19
C CYS A 83 -13.75 -16.89 -12.77
N SER A 84 -13.42 -15.99 -13.70
CA SER A 84 -14.39 -15.12 -14.35
C SER A 84 -15.34 -15.91 -15.25
N LYS A 85 -16.57 -15.42 -15.40
CA LYS A 85 -17.59 -16.01 -16.29
C LYS A 85 -17.35 -15.73 -17.79
N GLY A 86 -16.18 -15.18 -18.16
CA GLY A 86 -15.84 -14.82 -19.54
C GLY A 86 -16.60 -13.62 -20.12
N LEU A 87 -17.26 -12.82 -19.28
CA LEU A 87 -17.96 -11.60 -19.70
C LEU A 87 -16.95 -10.46 -19.86
N VAL A 88 -16.69 -10.06 -21.10
CA VAL A 88 -15.87 -8.90 -21.44
C VAL A 88 -16.82 -7.73 -21.70
N ASP A 89 -16.65 -6.62 -20.98
CA ASP A 89 -17.38 -5.39 -21.28
C ASP A 89 -16.66 -4.57 -22.36
N HIS A 90 -17.36 -3.60 -22.94
CA HIS A 90 -16.79 -2.65 -23.91
C HIS A 90 -16.38 -1.34 -23.23
N ARG A 91 -16.31 -1.30 -21.89
CA ARG A 91 -16.10 -0.08 -21.10
C ARG A 91 -14.64 0.08 -20.72
N ASN A 92 -13.89 0.75 -21.59
CA ASN A 92 -12.52 1.12 -21.27
C ASN A 92 -12.49 2.35 -20.36
N HIS A 93 -11.95 2.18 -19.16
CA HIS A 93 -11.75 3.26 -18.19
C HIS A 93 -10.44 4.01 -18.52
N TYR A 94 -10.49 4.89 -19.52
CA TYR A 94 -9.37 5.77 -19.80
C TYR A 94 -9.35 6.94 -18.81
N HIS A 95 -8.20 7.20 -18.20
CA HIS A 95 -8.00 8.45 -17.49
C HIS A 95 -7.84 9.59 -18.51
N PRO A 96 -8.73 10.60 -18.52
CA PRO A 96 -8.56 11.75 -19.40
C PRO A 96 -7.33 12.53 -18.96
N ARG A 97 -6.23 12.43 -19.72
CA ARG A 97 -5.04 13.26 -19.53
C ARG A 97 -5.31 14.61 -20.16
N SER A 98 -5.49 15.63 -19.33
CA SER A 98 -5.58 17.02 -19.78
C SER A 98 -4.41 17.81 -19.19
N LEU A 99 -3.72 18.59 -20.01
CA LEU A 99 -2.70 19.53 -19.54
C LEU A 99 -3.27 20.59 -18.58
N ASN A 100 -4.58 20.83 -18.64
CA ASN A 100 -5.28 21.81 -17.79
C ASN A 100 -5.90 21.16 -16.54
N ALA A 101 -5.59 19.90 -16.24
CA ALA A 101 -6.20 19.20 -15.11
C ALA A 101 -5.92 19.89 -13.78
N ASP A 102 -4.71 20.41 -13.60
CA ASP A 102 -4.29 21.07 -12.36
C ASP A 102 -5.02 22.42 -12.18
N LYS A 103 -5.03 23.25 -13.22
CA LYS A 103 -5.80 24.51 -13.24
C LYS A 103 -7.30 24.27 -12.98
N ARG A 104 -7.89 23.24 -13.59
CA ARG A 104 -9.30 22.89 -13.36
C ARG A 104 -9.55 22.47 -11.91
N ARG A 105 -8.62 21.75 -11.28
CA ARG A 105 -8.73 21.38 -9.86
C ARG A 105 -8.68 22.61 -8.95
N GLU A 106 -7.79 23.56 -9.23
CA GLU A 106 -7.71 24.83 -8.49
C GLU A 106 -9.00 25.66 -8.64
N GLU A 107 -9.52 25.79 -9.86
CA GLU A 107 -10.79 26.47 -10.12
C GLU A 107 -11.96 25.80 -9.39
N LEU A 108 -12.03 24.46 -9.39
CA LEU A 108 -13.04 23.71 -8.65
C LEU A 108 -12.96 23.96 -7.15
N LEU A 109 -11.76 24.03 -6.57
CA LEU A 109 -11.56 24.35 -5.16
C LEU A 109 -12.02 25.78 -4.84
N LEU A 110 -11.68 26.74 -5.71
CA LEU A 110 -12.09 28.14 -5.56
C LEU A 110 -13.62 28.27 -5.58
N VAL A 111 -14.27 27.68 -6.59
CA VAL A 111 -15.73 27.67 -6.73
C VAL A 111 -16.37 26.99 -5.53
N SER A 112 -15.82 25.86 -5.08
CA SER A 112 -16.34 25.15 -3.90
C SER A 112 -16.29 26.01 -2.64
N ARG A 113 -15.17 26.72 -2.41
CA ARG A 113 -15.03 27.65 -1.28
C ARG A 113 -16.01 28.81 -1.37
N GLN A 114 -16.19 29.39 -2.56
CA GLN A 114 -17.14 30.47 -2.79
C GLN A 114 -18.58 30.01 -2.55
N ASN A 115 -18.94 28.84 -3.06
CA ASN A 115 -20.25 28.23 -2.86
C ASN A 115 -20.52 27.96 -1.38
N GLN A 116 -19.53 27.45 -0.64
CA GLN A 116 -19.63 27.25 0.81
C GLN A 116 -19.87 28.58 1.55
N ALA A 117 -19.16 29.65 1.17
CA ALA A 117 -19.36 30.97 1.77
C ALA A 117 -20.76 31.53 1.47
N ILE A 118 -21.27 31.34 0.24
CA ILE A 118 -22.64 31.74 -0.14
C ILE A 118 -23.65 30.93 0.67
N TYR A 119 -23.48 29.62 0.74
CA TYR A 119 -24.34 28.73 1.51
C TYR A 119 -24.41 29.16 2.98
N GLN A 120 -23.27 29.45 3.61
CA GLN A 120 -23.23 29.95 4.98
C GLN A 120 -23.99 31.27 5.15
N ARG A 121 -23.87 32.22 4.21
CA ARG A 121 -24.62 33.49 4.24
C ARG A 121 -26.13 33.26 4.13
N ILE A 122 -26.57 32.39 3.23
CA ILE A 122 -27.99 32.05 3.05
C ILE A 122 -28.52 31.38 4.33
N THR A 123 -27.80 30.40 4.86
CA THR A 123 -28.22 29.64 6.04
C THR A 123 -28.24 30.48 7.31
N SER A 124 -27.28 31.40 7.48
CA SER A 124 -27.22 32.31 8.63
C SER A 124 -28.29 33.40 8.59
N ARG A 125 -28.79 33.76 7.41
CA ARG A 125 -29.86 34.74 7.28
C ARG A 125 -31.18 34.11 7.74
N GLN A 126 -31.69 34.59 8.87
CA GLN A 126 -33.05 34.26 9.32
C GLN A 126 -34.07 34.75 8.29
N SER A 127 -35.14 33.98 8.08
CA SER A 127 -36.22 34.39 7.20
C SER A 127 -36.94 35.59 7.81
N GLU A 128 -36.98 36.71 7.09
CA GLU A 128 -37.77 37.89 7.47
C GLU A 128 -39.24 37.72 7.12
N TYR A 129 -39.79 36.51 7.28
CA TYR A 129 -41.17 36.22 6.94
C TYR A 129 -42.11 36.79 8.01
N ARG A 130 -42.32 38.11 8.00
CA ARG A 130 -43.25 38.82 8.89
C ARG A 130 -44.68 38.71 8.36
N ARG A 131 -45.27 37.53 8.46
CA ARG A 131 -46.62 37.22 7.93
C ARG A 131 -47.67 38.30 8.25
N GLN A 132 -47.65 38.84 9.47
CA GLN A 132 -48.62 39.87 9.88
C GLN A 132 -48.50 41.16 9.05
N LEU A 133 -47.29 41.67 8.84
CA LEU A 133 -47.09 42.87 8.01
C LEU A 133 -47.57 42.67 6.57
N TRP A 134 -47.36 41.47 6.01
CA TRP A 134 -47.80 41.16 4.66
C TRP A 134 -49.33 41.09 4.56
N LEU A 135 -50.01 40.61 5.61
CA LEU A 135 -51.47 40.61 5.68
C LEU A 135 -52.01 42.04 5.82
N ASP A 136 -51.40 42.86 6.67
CA ASP A 136 -51.79 44.26 6.87
C ASP A 136 -51.58 45.09 5.59
N ASP A 137 -50.45 44.92 4.92
CA ASP A 137 -50.16 45.60 3.64
C ASP A 137 -51.11 45.12 2.53
N TRP A 138 -51.44 43.82 2.54
CA TRP A 138 -52.44 43.28 1.63
C TRP A 138 -53.83 43.90 1.89
N GLU A 139 -54.24 43.99 3.15
CA GLU A 139 -55.51 44.60 3.54
C GLU A 139 -55.56 46.09 3.15
N ARG A 140 -54.50 46.86 3.43
CA ARG A 140 -54.37 48.26 2.97
C ARG A 140 -54.46 48.36 1.45
N THR A 141 -53.83 47.44 0.73
CA THR A 141 -53.90 47.38 -0.73
C THR A 141 -55.31 47.05 -1.20
N GLN A 142 -56.04 46.18 -0.51
CA GLN A 142 -57.45 45.88 -0.80
C GLN A 142 -58.35 47.08 -0.57
N CYS A 143 -58.19 47.79 0.54
CA CYS A 143 -58.92 49.04 0.82
C CYS A 143 -58.68 50.06 -0.29
N ARG A 144 -57.41 50.34 -0.62
CA ARG A 144 -57.04 51.27 -1.70
C ARG A 144 -57.62 50.83 -3.05
N ARG A 145 -57.61 49.53 -3.36
CA ARG A 145 -58.23 48.98 -4.58
C ARG A 145 -59.74 49.21 -4.58
N GLY A 146 -60.41 49.08 -3.45
CA GLY A 146 -61.82 49.42 -3.28
C GLY A 146 -62.09 50.90 -3.55
N ASP A 147 -61.29 51.78 -2.92
CA ASP A 147 -61.45 53.24 -3.01
C ASP A 147 -61.21 53.77 -4.44
N ILE A 148 -60.25 53.19 -5.17
CA ILE A 148 -59.92 53.58 -6.55
C ILE A 148 -60.85 52.87 -7.56
N SER A 149 -61.55 51.80 -7.15
CA SER A 149 -62.42 51.07 -8.08
C SER A 149 -63.69 51.85 -8.40
N ARG A 150 -63.92 52.06 -9.70
CA ARG A 150 -65.14 52.68 -10.23
C ARG A 150 -66.38 51.79 -10.08
N TYR A 151 -66.20 50.49 -9.86
CA TYR A 151 -67.26 49.49 -9.77
C TYR A 151 -67.11 48.67 -8.49
N PRO A 152 -68.20 48.39 -7.74
CA PRO A 152 -68.12 47.70 -6.46
C PRO A 152 -67.51 46.30 -6.61
N GLN A 153 -66.42 46.05 -5.88
CA GLN A 153 -65.85 44.71 -5.76
C GLN A 153 -66.69 43.88 -4.78
N GLY A 154 -67.77 43.30 -5.29
CA GLY A 154 -68.61 42.36 -4.56
C GLY A 154 -69.19 41.30 -5.49
N ILE A 155 -68.80 40.04 -5.23
CA ILE A 155 -69.42 38.79 -5.71
C ILE A 155 -69.11 38.43 -7.18
N GLY A 156 -67.85 38.17 -7.46
CA GLY A 156 -67.40 37.50 -8.68
C GLY A 156 -66.69 36.18 -8.41
N ASP A 157 -67.12 35.38 -7.44
CA ASP A 157 -66.54 34.04 -7.18
C ASP A 157 -67.63 33.04 -6.73
N LYS A 158 -68.61 32.78 -7.61
CA LYS A 158 -69.38 31.51 -7.61
C LYS A 158 -68.84 30.51 -8.65
N GLN A 159 -67.70 30.82 -9.29
CA GLN A 159 -67.00 29.92 -10.21
C GLN A 159 -65.49 29.94 -10.02
N ARG A 160 -65.00 29.77 -8.79
CA ARG A 160 -63.73 29.06 -8.65
C ARG A 160 -64.03 27.59 -8.81
N SER A 161 -63.92 27.10 -10.04
CA SER A 161 -63.80 25.66 -10.24
C SER A 161 -62.65 25.20 -9.35
N HIS A 162 -62.88 24.18 -8.54
CA HIS A 162 -61.80 23.47 -7.86
C HIS A 162 -60.95 22.78 -8.93
N ARG A 163 -60.15 23.54 -9.68
CA ARG A 163 -59.06 22.96 -10.45
C ARG A 163 -58.01 22.57 -9.41
N LYS A 164 -58.18 21.38 -8.85
CA LYS A 164 -57.15 20.68 -8.09
C LYS A 164 -55.99 20.47 -9.06
N VAL A 165 -55.04 21.40 -9.08
CA VAL A 165 -53.73 21.13 -9.62
C VAL A 165 -53.10 20.18 -8.61
N LYS A 166 -53.14 18.88 -8.92
CA LYS A 166 -52.32 17.90 -8.23
C LYS A 166 -50.89 18.27 -8.55
N PHE A 167 -50.19 18.92 -7.62
CA PHE A 167 -48.75 18.85 -7.64
C PHE A 167 -48.42 17.38 -7.47
N ALA A 168 -47.73 16.81 -8.45
CA ALA A 168 -47.10 15.51 -8.25
C ALA A 168 -46.18 15.70 -7.04
N THR A 169 -46.54 15.07 -5.92
CA THR A 169 -45.54 14.71 -4.93
C THR A 169 -44.46 13.96 -5.71
N PRO A 170 -43.19 14.38 -5.64
CA PRO A 170 -42.13 13.48 -6.05
C PRO A 170 -42.37 12.22 -5.25
N ASP A 171 -42.48 11.10 -5.94
CA ASP A 171 -42.48 9.79 -5.34
C ASP A 171 -41.24 9.77 -4.45
N SER A 172 -41.42 9.96 -3.15
CA SER A 172 -40.47 9.53 -2.14
C SER A 172 -40.57 8.01 -2.09
N SER A 173 -40.29 7.38 -3.23
CA SER A 173 -39.58 6.13 -3.25
C SER A 173 -38.20 6.49 -2.69
N GLU A 174 -38.13 6.48 -1.36
CA GLU A 174 -36.91 6.13 -0.66
C GLU A 174 -36.54 4.72 -1.12
N ARG A 175 -35.97 4.64 -2.33
CA ARG A 175 -34.97 3.64 -2.63
C ARG A 175 -33.75 4.11 -1.85
N SER A 176 -33.78 3.83 -0.56
CA SER A 176 -32.59 3.67 0.26
C SER A 176 -31.80 2.52 -0.34
N GLU A 177 -31.11 2.77 -1.45
CA GLU A 177 -29.85 2.07 -1.71
C GLU A 177 -28.90 2.59 -0.63
N SER A 178 -28.99 1.99 0.56
CA SER A 178 -27.84 1.89 1.44
C SER A 178 -26.75 1.24 0.60
N CYS A 179 -25.83 2.05 0.08
CA CYS A 179 -24.47 1.59 -0.13
C CYS A 179 -23.92 1.27 1.27
N SER A 180 -24.26 0.09 1.79
CA SER A 180 -23.50 -0.54 2.85
C SER A 180 -22.15 -0.88 2.23
N HIS A 181 -21.19 0.01 2.48
CA HIS A 181 -19.78 -0.32 2.47
C HIS A 181 -19.62 -1.48 3.48
N THR A 182 -19.56 -2.71 3.00
CA THR A 182 -18.94 -3.78 3.77
C THR A 182 -17.47 -3.76 3.39
N ASP A 183 -16.72 -2.91 4.11
CA ASP A 183 -15.33 -3.24 4.38
C ASP A 183 -15.35 -4.55 5.17
N THR A 184 -15.13 -5.65 4.48
CA THR A 184 -14.52 -6.81 5.11
C THR A 184 -13.04 -6.73 4.81
N ASP A 185 -12.35 -5.96 5.64
CA ASP A 185 -11.00 -6.32 6.05
C ASP A 185 -11.09 -7.73 6.64
N ARG A 186 -10.53 -8.70 5.93
CA ARG A 186 -10.11 -9.96 6.52
C ARG A 186 -8.60 -10.02 6.42
N GLU A 187 -7.98 -9.57 7.50
CA GLU A 187 -6.70 -10.12 7.95
C GLU A 187 -6.84 -11.64 8.03
N THR A 188 -6.08 -12.34 7.19
CA THR A 188 -5.21 -13.50 7.52
C THR A 188 -4.50 -13.94 6.25
#